data_AF-A0A962CAX5-F1
#
_entry.id   AF-A0A962CAX5-F1
#
_cell.length_a   1.000
_cell.length_b   1.000
_cell.length_c   1.000
_cell.angle_alpha   90.00
_cell.angle_beta   90.00
_cell.angle_gamma   90.00
#
_symmetry.space_group_name_H-M   'P 1'
#
loop_
_entity.id
_entity.type
_entity.pdbx_description
1 polymer ?
#
loop_
_entity_poly.entity_id
_entity_poly.type
_entity_poly.pdbx_seq_one_letter_code
_entity_poly.pdbx_strand_id
1 'polypeptide(L)'
;YSDRSFTFITKTPPASILLKKAVGITSGSKRPNTEKVGKVTRKQLEDIAKAKEPDLTAADLDAAVRTIAGSARSMGLVVEG
;
A
#
# COMPACT_ATOMS: atom_id res chain seq x y z
N TYR A 1 16.40 -0.25 -29.47
CA TYR A 1 15.60 -1.29 -30.12
C TYR A 1 15.49 -0.98 -31.59
N SER A 2 16.38 -1.58 -32.39
CA SER A 2 16.25 -1.61 -33.87
C SER A 2 15.67 -2.95 -34.33
N ASP A 3 15.74 -3.96 -33.47
CA ASP A 3 14.89 -5.12 -33.43
C ASP A 3 13.65 -4.78 -32.59
N ARG A 4 12.48 -5.35 -32.91
CA ARG A 4 11.20 -5.11 -32.23
C ARG A 4 11.14 -5.67 -30.78
N SER A 5 12.28 -5.77 -30.12
CA SER A 5 12.40 -6.22 -28.75
C SER A 5 11.93 -5.12 -27.80
N PHE A 6 11.36 -5.51 -26.66
CA PHE A 6 11.06 -4.58 -25.58
C PHE A 6 11.30 -5.30 -24.25
N THR A 7 11.90 -4.60 -23.29
CA THR A 7 12.00 -5.04 -21.90
C THR A 7 10.86 -4.42 -21.11
N PHE A 8 10.09 -5.24 -20.39
CA PHE A 8 9.16 -4.77 -19.38
C PHE A 8 9.64 -5.20 -18.00
N ILE A 9 9.48 -4.31 -17.02
CA ILE A 9 9.81 -4.56 -15.62
C ILE A 9 8.50 -4.80 -14.88
N THR A 10 8.35 -5.97 -14.26
CA THR A 10 7.20 -6.29 -13.42
C THR A 10 7.45 -5.73 -12.03
N LYS A 11 6.79 -4.60 -11.71
CA LYS A 11 6.83 -4.00 -10.37
C LYS A 11 5.98 -4.79 -9.37
N THR A 12 6.24 -4.60 -8.08
CA THR A 12 5.39 -5.18 -7.03
C THR A 12 3.95 -4.69 -7.13
N PRO A 13 3.00 -5.51 -6.64
CA PRO A 13 1.60 -5.12 -6.57
C PRO A 13 1.40 -3.77 -5.86
N PRO A 14 0.38 -3.00 -6.28
CA PRO A 14 0.07 -1.71 -5.68
C PRO A 14 -0.27 -1.87 -4.19
N ALA A 15 0.11 -0.86 -3.39
CA ALA A 15 -0.12 -0.86 -1.94
C ALA A 15 -1.61 -1.08 -1.59
N SER A 16 -2.53 -0.59 -2.43
CA SER A 16 -3.97 -0.77 -2.26
C SER A 16 -4.40 -2.24 -2.24
N ILE A 17 -3.77 -3.11 -3.03
CA ILE A 17 -4.11 -4.55 -3.04
C ILE A 17 -3.57 -5.23 -1.79
N LEU A 18 -2.36 -4.87 -1.35
CA LEU A 18 -1.76 -5.40 -0.14
C LEU A 18 -2.56 -4.99 1.10
N LEU A 19 -3.00 -3.73 1.16
CA LEU A 19 -3.87 -3.22 2.22
C LEU A 19 -5.25 -3.90 2.22
N LYS A 20 -5.85 -4.11 1.04
CA LYS A 20 -7.10 -4.86 0.90
C LYS A 20 -6.97 -6.28 1.42
N LYS A 21 -5.86 -6.98 1.11
CA LYS A 21 -5.57 -8.32 1.63
C LYS A 21 -5.38 -8.34 3.14
N ALA A 22 -4.67 -7.36 3.70
CA ALA A 22 -4.42 -7.29 5.14
C ALA A 22 -5.69 -7.04 5.97
N VAL A 23 -6.69 -6.34 5.41
CA VAL A 23 -7.96 -6.02 6.08
C VAL A 23 -9.11 -6.95 5.64
N GLY A 24 -8.89 -7.75 4.60
CA GLY A 24 -9.92 -8.66 4.05
C GLY A 24 -11.05 -7.95 3.28
N ILE A 25 -10.82 -6.74 2.77
CA ILE A 25 -11.84 -5.95 2.05
C ILE A 25 -11.65 -6.02 0.54
N THR A 26 -12.75 -6.07 -0.20
CA THR A 26 -12.75 -6.09 -1.68
C THR A 26 -12.73 -4.66 -2.27
N SER A 27 -13.37 -3.72 -1.60
CA SER A 27 -13.56 -2.33 -2.01
C SER A 27 -12.99 -1.35 -0.98
N GLY A 28 -12.40 -0.25 -1.45
CA GLY A 28 -12.10 0.90 -0.61
C GLY A 28 -13.35 1.73 -0.30
N SER A 29 -13.22 2.72 0.58
CA SER A 29 -14.31 3.65 0.89
C SER A 29 -14.64 4.55 -0.29
N LYS A 30 -15.93 4.76 -0.56
CA LYS A 30 -16.41 5.79 -1.49
C LYS A 30 -16.24 7.20 -0.91
N ARG A 31 -16.21 7.33 0.42
CA ARG A 31 -16.03 8.60 1.15
C ARG A 31 -15.00 8.41 2.27
N PRO A 32 -13.69 8.40 1.95
CA PRO A 32 -12.61 8.04 2.90
C PRO A 32 -12.59 8.84 4.21
N ASN A 33 -13.10 10.07 4.19
CA ASN A 33 -13.15 10.94 5.36
C ASN A 33 -14.33 10.64 6.30
N THR A 34 -15.42 10.08 5.77
CA THR A 34 -16.69 9.91 6.51
C THR A 34 -17.02 8.44 6.75
N GLU A 35 -16.81 7.59 5.74
CA GLU A 35 -17.06 6.16 5.79
C GLU A 35 -15.74 5.42 5.94
N LYS A 36 -15.45 4.91 7.13
CA LYS A 36 -14.27 4.09 7.37
C LYS A 36 -14.59 2.63 7.05
N VAL A 37 -13.77 2.00 6.22
CA VAL A 37 -14.01 0.63 5.70
C VAL A 37 -13.18 -0.44 6.40
N GLY A 38 -12.44 -0.08 7.45
CA GLY A 38 -11.67 -1.03 8.25
C GLY A 38 -10.55 -0.35 9.02
N LYS A 39 -9.77 -1.18 9.73
CA LYS A 39 -8.63 -0.75 10.52
C LYS A 39 -7.39 -1.53 10.11
N VAL A 40 -6.23 -0.87 10.17
CA VAL A 40 -4.91 -1.50 9.98
C VAL A 40 -4.04 -1.19 11.18
N THR A 41 -3.31 -2.19 11.63
CA THR A 41 -2.34 -2.07 12.73
C THR A 41 -0.96 -1.71 12.19
N ARG A 42 -0.11 -1.11 13.03
CA ARG A 42 1.27 -0.77 12.66
C ARG A 42 2.09 -1.98 12.18
N LYS A 43 1.93 -3.16 12.81
CA LYS A 43 2.59 -4.40 12.37
C LYS A 43 2.23 -4.79 10.93
N GLN A 44 0.94 -4.72 10.58
CA GLN A 44 0.50 -5.01 9.21
C GLN A 44 1.08 -4.01 8.21
N LEU A 45 1.21 -2.74 8.60
CA LEU A 45 1.83 -1.72 7.75
C LEU A 45 3.33 -1.98 7.55
N GLU A 46 4.04 -2.43 8.58
CA GLU A 46 5.45 -2.82 8.50
C GLU A 46 5.65 -4.02 7.56
N ASP A 47 4.80 -5.05 7.66
CA ASP A 47 4.87 -6.21 6.78
C ASP A 47 4.61 -5.83 5.31
N ILE A 48 3.63 -4.95 5.07
CA ILE A 48 3.34 -4.42 3.73
C ILE A 48 4.50 -3.54 3.23
N ALA A 49 5.08 -2.72 4.11
CA ALA A 49 6.21 -1.87 3.78
C ALA A 49 7.43 -2.69 3.38
N LYS A 50 7.76 -3.76 4.12
CA LYS A 50 8.83 -4.71 3.77
C LYS A 50 8.56 -5.43 2.45
N ALA A 51 7.33 -5.90 2.23
CA ALA A 51 6.97 -6.55 0.99
C ALA A 51 7.08 -5.62 -0.25
N LYS A 52 6.95 -4.31 -0.04
CA LYS A 52 7.01 -3.28 -1.09
C LYS A 52 8.33 -2.50 -1.10
N GLU A 53 9.24 -2.80 -0.18
CA GLU A 53 10.52 -2.11 0.01
C GLU A 53 11.32 -1.91 -1.30
N PRO A 54 11.49 -2.91 -2.18
CA PRO A 54 12.26 -2.72 -3.42
C PRO A 54 11.63 -1.73 -4.41
N ASP A 55 10.34 -1.41 -4.27
CA ASP A 55 9.64 -0.42 -5.11
C ASP A 55 9.33 0.89 -4.37
N LEU A 56 9.67 0.97 -3.09
CA LEU A 56 9.49 2.18 -2.28
C LEU A 56 10.76 3.03 -2.35
N THR A 57 10.58 4.34 -2.46
CA THR A 57 11.67 5.32 -2.38
C THR A 57 11.90 5.83 -0.96
N ALA A 58 11.43 5.09 0.04
CA ALA A 58 11.52 5.49 1.44
C ALA A 58 12.97 5.38 1.95
N ALA A 59 13.40 6.35 2.76
CA ALA A 59 14.75 6.37 3.32
C ALA A 59 14.91 5.39 4.51
N ASP A 60 13.83 5.15 5.24
CA ASP A 60 13.78 4.27 6.40
C ASP A 60 12.44 3.51 6.48
N LEU A 61 12.39 2.51 7.35
CA LEU A 61 11.22 1.65 7.54
C LEU A 61 10.02 2.46 8.06
N ASP A 62 10.25 3.48 8.89
CA ASP A 62 9.18 4.36 9.39
C ASP A 62 8.60 5.27 8.28
N ALA A 63 9.41 5.78 7.35
CA ALA A 63 8.93 6.52 6.18
C ALA A 63 8.18 5.59 5.23
N ALA A 64 8.63 4.35 5.07
CA ALA A 64 7.92 3.33 4.30
C ALA A 64 6.54 3.07 4.91
N VAL A 65 6.46 2.84 6.23
CA VAL A 65 5.21 2.68 6.98
C VAL A 65 4.32 3.92 6.84
N ARG A 66 4.86 5.14 6.96
CA ARG A 66 4.10 6.39 6.74
C ARG A 66 3.52 6.50 5.33
N THR A 67 4.27 6.07 4.33
CA THR A 67 3.82 6.07 2.93
C THR A 67 2.65 5.11 2.73
N ILE A 68 2.74 3.90 3.30
CA ILE A 68 1.65 2.93 3.27
C ILE A 68 0.46 3.41 4.11
N ALA A 69 0.70 4.03 5.26
CA ALA A 69 -0.34 4.62 6.11
C ALA A 69 -1.11 5.74 5.39
N GLY A 70 -0.43 6.58 4.61
CA GLY A 70 -1.07 7.58 3.75
C GLY A 70 -2.01 6.94 2.73
N SER A 71 -1.57 5.85 2.11
CA SER A 71 -2.38 5.06 1.16
C SER A 71 -3.58 4.39 1.85
N ALA A 72 -3.41 3.90 3.07
CA ALA A 72 -4.50 3.35 3.87
C ALA A 72 -5.54 4.42 4.21
N ARG A 73 -5.09 5.61 4.62
CA ARG A 73 -5.97 6.73 4.95
C ARG A 73 -6.80 7.20 3.76
N SER A 74 -6.21 7.30 2.57
CA SER A 74 -6.92 7.67 1.34
C SER A 74 -7.93 6.62 0.88
N MET A 75 -7.73 5.36 1.25
CA MET A 75 -8.71 4.28 1.06
C MET A 75 -9.85 4.27 2.09
N GLY A 76 -9.77 5.10 3.13
CA GLY A 76 -10.74 5.10 4.23
C GLY A 76 -10.46 4.04 5.30
N LEU A 77 -9.23 3.52 5.38
CA LEU A 77 -8.80 2.70 6.50
C LEU A 77 -8.37 3.59 7.67
N VAL A 78 -8.68 3.16 8.88
CA VAL A 78 -8.17 3.76 10.12
C VAL A 78 -6.84 3.11 10.44
N VAL A 79 -5.79 3.93 10.51
CA VAL A 79 -4.48 3.49 10.97
C VAL A 79 -4.45 3.66 12.48
N GLU A 80 -4.38 2.56 13.22
CA GLU A 80 -4.10 2.60 14.66
C GLU A 80 -2.58 2.61 14.83
N GLY A 81 -2.08 3.77 15.26
CA GLY A 81 -0.66 4.09 15.41
C GLY A 81 -0.15 3.86 16.82
#